data_AF-A0A6A8AIX3-F1
#
_entry.id   AF-A0A6A8AIX3-F1
#
_cell.length_a   1.000
_cell.length_b   1.000
_cell.length_c   1.000
_cell.angle_alpha   90.00
_cell.angle_beta   90.00
_cell.angle_gamma   90.00
#
_symmetry.space_group_name_H-M   'P 1'
#
loop_
_entity.id
_entity.type
_entity.pdbx_description
1 polymer ?
#
loop_
_entity_poly.entity_id
_entity_poly.type
_entity_poly.pdbx_seq_one_letter_code
_entity_poly.pdbx_strand_id
1 'polypeptide(L)'
;MLKTFEYLSDYCQEHKVISEGELALKIRECVNSLDDAEREELERKLGGNLEELIFKSITSEDKISVFSPDMRTRINYQGEIFYCLPAHRYMSDELEEAFLRWAKIRSPLSALKSVVKEFMAQSGYQIKNKNEKRENEQLDMVAVKNKNKNRSIHIFIFPSIKFVPHFVEEALLENSEAREEKVIIVPTEKTPAPFISFVREQNIGDAMVWVADVEKKTIDPFIGNPEDEAIENNFANPEQARRAVSVWMRKMHFLEL
;
A
#
# COMPACT_ATOMS: atom_id res chain seq x y z
N MET A 1 1.32 23.81 -20.80
CA MET A 1 2.52 23.92 -19.94
C MET A 1 2.35 24.83 -18.73
N LEU A 2 1.97 26.12 -18.86
CA LEU A 2 1.82 26.99 -17.67
C LEU A 2 0.85 26.41 -16.63
N LYS A 3 -0.38 26.09 -17.07
CA LYS A 3 -1.42 25.45 -16.23
C LYS A 3 -0.96 24.13 -15.59
N THR A 4 -0.15 23.35 -16.31
CA THR A 4 0.43 22.10 -15.81
C THR A 4 1.36 22.36 -14.62
N PHE A 5 2.24 23.35 -14.74
CA PHE A 5 3.17 23.70 -13.68
C PHE A 5 2.50 24.41 -12.51
N GLU A 6 1.47 25.22 -12.75
CA GLU A 6 0.63 25.80 -11.69
C GLU A 6 -0.03 24.70 -10.87
N TYR A 7 -0.71 23.74 -11.53
CA TYR A 7 -1.33 22.61 -10.84
C TYR A 7 -0.31 21.77 -10.05
N LEU A 8 0.82 21.40 -10.66
CA LEU A 8 1.86 20.62 -9.98
C LEU A 8 2.49 21.40 -8.83
N SER A 9 2.63 22.73 -8.96
CA SER A 9 3.13 23.59 -7.89
C SER A 9 2.16 23.64 -6.72
N ASP A 10 0.87 23.87 -6.98
CA ASP A 10 -0.16 23.89 -5.95
C ASP A 10 -0.20 22.55 -5.20
N TYR A 11 -0.14 21.45 -5.94
CA TYR A 11 -0.09 20.10 -5.38
C TYR A 11 1.17 19.85 -4.52
N CYS A 12 2.34 20.30 -4.96
CA CYS A 12 3.60 20.18 -4.20
C CYS A 12 3.63 21.09 -2.96
N GLN A 13 2.94 22.22 -2.99
CA GLN A 13 2.83 23.13 -1.85
C GLN A 13 1.84 22.59 -0.80
N GLU A 14 0.72 22.04 -1.25
CA GLU A 14 -0.26 21.37 -0.39
C GLU A 14 0.36 20.12 0.25
N HIS A 15 0.99 19.27 -0.56
CA HIS A 15 1.67 18.06 -0.13
C HIS A 15 3.18 18.28 -0.13
N LYS A 16 3.70 18.87 0.94
CA LYS A 16 5.13 19.22 1.12
C LYS A 16 6.10 18.04 0.92
N VAL A 17 5.59 16.81 1.03
CA VAL A 17 6.31 15.56 0.81
C VAL A 17 5.48 14.67 -0.13
N ILE A 18 6.08 14.22 -1.22
CA ILE A 18 5.43 13.43 -2.28
C ILE A 18 6.30 12.24 -2.63
N SER A 19 5.71 11.06 -2.81
CA SER A 19 6.46 9.90 -3.28
C SER A 19 6.82 10.02 -4.77
N GLU A 20 7.90 9.38 -5.19
CA GLU A 20 8.31 9.32 -6.60
C GLU A 20 7.18 8.84 -7.52
N GLY A 21 6.49 7.77 -7.11
CA GLY A 21 5.39 7.20 -7.88
C GLY A 21 4.16 8.09 -7.92
N GLU A 22 3.84 8.78 -6.82
CA GLU A 22 2.74 9.75 -6.77
C GLU A 22 3.02 10.94 -7.69
N LEU A 23 4.23 11.50 -7.64
CA LEU A 23 4.63 12.60 -8.51
C LEU A 23 4.58 12.19 -9.98
N ALA A 24 5.11 11.01 -10.33
CA ALA A 24 5.06 10.49 -11.69
C ALA A 24 3.61 10.30 -12.18
N LEU A 25 2.71 9.82 -11.31
CA LEU A 25 1.29 9.67 -11.63
C LEU A 25 0.63 11.02 -11.90
N LYS A 26 0.88 12.02 -11.06
CA LYS A 26 0.33 13.38 -11.24
C LYS A 26 0.85 14.04 -12.52
N ILE A 27 2.12 13.87 -12.84
CA ILE A 27 2.70 14.35 -14.09
C ILE A 27 2.03 13.67 -15.28
N ARG A 28 1.85 12.35 -15.24
CA ARG A 28 1.17 11.60 -16.30
C ARG A 28 -0.27 12.06 -16.49
N GLU A 29 -1.02 12.30 -15.42
CA GLU A 29 -2.37 12.86 -15.49
C GLU A 29 -2.38 14.21 -16.22
N CYS A 30 -1.43 15.09 -15.91
CA CYS A 30 -1.30 16.36 -16.61
C CYS A 30 -0.91 16.20 -18.08
N VAL A 31 0.04 15.31 -18.40
CA VAL A 31 0.48 15.08 -19.78
C VAL A 31 -0.65 14.48 -20.61
N ASN A 32 -1.41 13.54 -20.05
CA ASN A 32 -2.56 12.92 -20.71
C ASN A 32 -3.77 13.87 -20.86
N SER A 33 -3.78 15.00 -20.15
CA SER A 33 -4.80 16.04 -20.32
C SER A 33 -4.52 17.00 -21.48
N LEU A 34 -3.32 16.92 -22.08
CA LEU A 34 -2.95 17.69 -23.26
C LEU A 34 -3.46 16.99 -24.52
N ASP A 35 -3.76 17.78 -25.55
CA ASP A 35 -4.06 17.23 -26.87
C ASP A 35 -2.79 16.61 -27.49
N ASP A 36 -2.94 15.53 -28.27
CA ASP A 36 -1.82 14.80 -28.87
C ASP A 36 -0.88 15.72 -29.67
N ALA A 37 -1.44 16.68 -30.42
CA ALA A 37 -0.68 17.65 -31.19
C ALA A 37 0.15 18.60 -30.30
N GLU A 38 -0.40 19.04 -29.18
CA GLU A 38 0.33 19.88 -28.21
C GLU A 38 1.46 19.10 -27.55
N ARG A 39 1.20 17.85 -27.17
CA ARG A 39 2.20 16.95 -26.58
C ARG A 39 3.37 16.71 -27.53
N GLU A 40 3.10 16.32 -28.77
CA GLU A 40 4.15 16.06 -29.77
C GLU A 40 4.99 17.31 -30.06
N GLU A 41 4.35 18.49 -30.13
CA GLU A 41 5.06 19.75 -30.33
C GLU A 41 6.02 20.05 -29.16
N LEU A 42 5.58 19.79 -27.93
CA LEU A 42 6.38 20.01 -26.72
C LEU A 42 7.55 19.02 -26.62
N GLU A 43 7.31 17.73 -26.88
CA GLU A 43 8.35 16.70 -26.91
C GLU A 43 9.42 17.01 -27.97
N ARG A 44 9.00 17.49 -29.15
CA ARG A 44 9.92 17.93 -30.22
C ARG A 44 10.75 19.15 -29.81
N LYS A 45 10.14 20.14 -29.15
CA LYS A 45 10.83 21.37 -28.72
C LYS A 45 11.81 21.14 -27.58
N LEU A 46 11.42 20.30 -26.62
CA LEU A 46 12.22 20.04 -25.41
C LEU A 46 13.19 18.87 -25.57
N GLY A 47 13.02 18.04 -26.60
CA GLY A 47 13.96 17.00 -26.98
C GLY A 47 13.93 15.79 -26.04
N GLY A 48 12.74 15.24 -25.77
CA GLY A 48 12.60 14.05 -24.91
C GLY A 48 11.16 13.73 -24.55
N ASN A 49 10.98 12.69 -23.74
CA ASN A 49 9.68 12.33 -23.20
C ASN A 49 9.20 13.40 -22.19
N LEU A 50 7.98 13.89 -22.38
CA LEU A 50 7.47 15.02 -21.60
C LEU A 50 7.31 14.69 -20.11
N GLU A 51 6.93 13.45 -19.75
CA GLU A 51 6.81 13.03 -18.35
C GLU A 51 8.18 13.06 -17.65
N GLU A 52 9.21 12.51 -18.29
CA GLU A 52 10.58 12.50 -17.76
C GLU A 52 11.16 13.91 -17.63
N LEU A 53 10.92 14.77 -18.63
CA LEU A 53 11.39 16.15 -18.64
C LEU A 53 10.74 16.97 -17.52
N ILE A 54 9.43 16.84 -17.32
CA ILE A 54 8.73 17.51 -16.21
C ILE A 54 9.21 16.95 -14.87
N PHE A 55 9.35 15.62 -14.75
CA PHE A 55 9.83 15.00 -13.52
C PHE A 55 11.22 15.50 -13.15
N LYS A 56 12.14 15.53 -14.11
CA LYS A 56 13.50 16.06 -13.93
C LYS A 56 13.47 17.54 -13.59
N SER A 57 12.62 18.34 -14.23
CA SER A 57 12.45 19.76 -13.91
C SER A 57 12.02 19.98 -12.46
N ILE A 58 11.19 19.11 -11.92
CA ILE A 58 10.70 19.23 -10.54
C ILE A 58 11.76 18.78 -9.54
N THR A 59 12.45 17.67 -9.82
CA THR A 59 13.33 16.97 -8.87
C THR A 59 14.82 17.31 -8.98
N SER A 60 15.21 18.15 -9.95
CA SER A 60 16.61 18.56 -10.16
C SER A 60 16.75 20.08 -10.33
N GLU A 61 17.98 20.55 -10.47
CA GLU A 61 18.28 21.97 -10.71
C GLU A 61 17.96 22.40 -12.16
N ASP A 62 17.82 21.44 -13.08
CA ASP A 62 17.57 21.70 -14.50
C ASP A 62 16.08 22.04 -14.73
N LYS A 63 15.70 23.31 -14.57
CA LYS A 63 14.31 23.76 -14.74
C LYS A 63 13.96 24.02 -16.21
N ILE A 64 12.86 23.45 -16.69
CA ILE A 64 12.32 23.76 -18.03
C ILE A 64 11.35 24.95 -18.03
N SER A 65 10.96 25.43 -16.84
CA SER A 65 10.06 26.56 -16.64
C SER A 65 10.34 27.24 -15.30
N VAL A 66 10.18 28.57 -15.24
CA VAL A 66 10.24 29.35 -13.98
C VAL A 66 9.11 29.01 -13.02
N PHE A 67 8.04 28.40 -13.52
CA PHE A 67 6.90 27.94 -12.73
C PHE A 67 7.06 26.49 -12.26
N SER A 68 8.15 25.82 -12.60
CA SER A 68 8.41 24.46 -12.13
C SER A 68 8.58 24.46 -10.61
N PRO A 69 7.81 23.63 -9.86
CA PRO A 69 8.08 23.46 -8.45
C PRO A 69 9.50 22.89 -8.24
N ASP A 70 10.06 23.14 -7.06
CA ASP A 70 11.41 22.68 -6.70
C ASP A 70 11.35 21.67 -5.56
N MET A 71 11.28 20.38 -5.92
CA MET A 71 11.22 19.25 -4.98
C MET A 71 12.50 18.41 -5.09
N ARG A 72 13.67 19.05 -5.03
CA ARG A 72 14.97 18.38 -5.25
C ARG A 72 15.52 17.62 -4.04
N THR A 73 14.96 17.82 -2.85
CA THR A 73 15.42 17.07 -1.66
C THR A 73 14.87 15.66 -1.71
N ARG A 74 15.76 14.68 -1.85
CA ARG A 74 15.41 13.26 -1.95
C ARG A 74 15.60 12.54 -0.62
N ILE A 75 14.56 11.86 -0.15
CA ILE A 75 14.55 11.10 1.11
C ILE A 75 14.16 9.65 0.81
N ASN A 76 14.86 8.69 1.41
CA ASN A 76 14.44 7.29 1.40
C ASN A 76 13.68 6.99 2.69
N TYR A 77 12.46 6.49 2.57
CA TYR A 77 11.64 6.09 3.70
C TYR A 77 10.94 4.76 3.38
N GLN A 78 11.15 3.74 4.21
CA GLN A 78 10.59 2.38 4.03
C GLN A 78 10.92 1.72 2.66
N GLY A 79 12.00 2.15 2.00
CA GLY A 79 12.39 1.69 0.66
C GLY A 79 11.71 2.41 -0.49
N GLU A 80 10.87 3.39 -0.19
CA GLU A 80 10.29 4.32 -1.15
C GLU A 80 11.11 5.61 -1.20
N ILE A 81 11.06 6.27 -2.36
CA ILE A 81 11.72 7.56 -2.58
C ILE A 81 10.68 8.65 -2.46
N PHE A 82 10.98 9.66 -1.64
CA PHE A 82 10.16 10.85 -1.46
C PHE A 82 10.95 12.09 -1.83
N TYR A 83 10.23 13.09 -2.32
CA TYR A 83 10.74 14.40 -2.69
C TYR A 83 10.08 15.48 -1.82
N CYS A 84 10.84 16.47 -1.40
CA CYS A 84 10.35 17.62 -0.64
C CYS A 84 11.06 18.93 -1.01
N LEU A 85 10.48 20.05 -0.56
CA LEU A 85 11.02 21.38 -0.78
C LEU A 85 12.40 21.55 -0.09
N PRO A 86 13.39 22.24 -0.69
CA PRO A 86 14.74 22.39 -0.15
C PRO A 86 14.86 22.98 1.25
N ALA A 87 13.98 23.92 1.58
CA ALA A 87 13.97 24.59 2.88
C ALA A 87 13.16 23.83 3.94
N HIS A 88 12.59 22.69 3.57
CA HIS A 88 11.71 21.93 4.43
C HIS A 88 12.52 21.07 5.39
N ARG A 89 12.35 21.30 6.70
CA ARG A 89 13.05 20.52 7.73
C ARG A 89 12.46 19.11 7.78
N TYR A 90 13.27 18.13 8.17
CA TYR A 90 12.81 16.74 8.31
C TYR A 90 11.61 16.65 9.27
N MET A 91 10.47 16.16 8.78
CA MET A 91 9.25 15.94 9.56
C MET A 91 8.80 14.49 9.36
N SER A 92 8.95 13.66 10.40
CA SER A 92 8.62 12.24 10.35
C SER A 92 7.14 11.99 10.04
N ASP A 93 6.26 12.84 10.58
CA ASP A 93 4.81 12.69 10.42
C ASP A 93 4.38 12.92 8.97
N GLU A 94 4.92 13.92 8.30
CA GLU A 94 4.60 14.21 6.89
C GLU A 94 5.15 13.13 5.93
N LEU A 95 6.26 12.48 6.28
CA LEU A 95 6.77 11.30 5.55
C LEU A 95 5.84 10.10 5.73
N GLU A 96 5.35 9.86 6.95
CA GLU A 96 4.38 8.79 7.20
C GLU A 96 3.07 9.06 6.47
N GLU A 97 2.52 10.28 6.53
CA GLU A 97 1.33 10.69 5.79
C GLU A 97 1.50 10.51 4.27
N ALA A 98 2.66 10.91 3.71
CA ALA A 98 2.97 10.70 2.31
C ALA A 98 3.08 9.22 1.95
N PHE A 99 3.65 8.39 2.83
CA PHE A 99 3.71 6.94 2.65
C PHE A 99 2.31 6.31 2.66
N LEU A 100 1.47 6.66 3.63
CA LEU A 100 0.09 6.16 3.73
C LEU A 100 -0.74 6.57 2.51
N ARG A 101 -0.61 7.82 2.05
CA ARG A 101 -1.25 8.31 0.83
C ARG A 101 -0.79 7.55 -0.40
N TRP A 102 0.51 7.36 -0.57
CA TRP A 102 1.06 6.56 -1.67
C TRP A 102 0.62 5.09 -1.62
N ALA A 103 0.57 4.49 -0.43
CA ALA A 103 0.10 3.12 -0.24
C ALA A 103 -1.34 2.94 -0.76
N LYS A 104 -2.25 3.89 -0.46
CA LYS A 104 -3.62 3.89 -0.98
C LYS A 104 -3.67 3.95 -2.52
N ILE A 105 -2.76 4.70 -3.13
CA ILE A 105 -2.68 4.87 -4.59
C ILE A 105 -2.10 3.62 -5.26
N ARG A 106 -0.96 3.10 -4.78
CA ARG A 106 -0.27 1.95 -5.40
C ARG A 106 -0.98 0.61 -5.16
N SER A 107 -1.70 0.48 -4.05
CA SER A 107 -2.38 -0.74 -3.64
C SER A 107 -3.86 -0.47 -3.39
N PRO A 108 -4.64 -0.19 -4.45
CA PRO A 108 -6.04 0.13 -4.31
C PRO A 108 -6.79 -1.08 -3.75
N LEU A 109 -7.67 -0.82 -2.78
CA LEU A 109 -8.47 -1.85 -2.10
C LEU A 109 -9.31 -2.69 -3.07
N SER A 110 -9.70 -2.13 -4.22
CA SER A 110 -10.41 -2.86 -5.28
C SER A 110 -9.57 -3.99 -5.91
N ALA A 111 -8.28 -3.75 -6.14
CA ALA A 111 -7.37 -4.74 -6.69
C ALA A 111 -7.11 -5.86 -5.67
N LEU A 112 -6.82 -5.49 -4.41
CA LEU A 112 -6.68 -6.44 -3.31
C LEU A 112 -7.93 -7.30 -3.13
N LYS A 113 -9.11 -6.68 -3.12
CA LYS A 113 -10.41 -7.38 -3.05
C LYS A 113 -10.57 -8.42 -4.14
N SER A 114 -10.10 -8.15 -5.36
CA SER A 114 -10.18 -9.13 -6.46
C SER A 114 -9.32 -10.36 -6.18
N VAL A 115 -8.08 -10.15 -5.72
CA VAL A 115 -7.15 -11.24 -5.38
C VAL A 115 -7.72 -12.09 -4.24
N VAL A 116 -8.24 -11.44 -3.20
CA VAL A 116 -8.88 -12.13 -2.06
C VAL A 116 -10.10 -12.92 -2.49
N LYS A 117 -10.95 -12.35 -3.36
CA LYS A 117 -12.13 -13.05 -3.89
C LYS A 117 -11.76 -14.33 -4.63
N GLU A 118 -10.75 -14.25 -5.48
CA GLU A 118 -10.25 -15.39 -6.25
C GLU A 118 -9.66 -16.46 -5.34
N PHE A 119 -8.80 -16.08 -4.40
CA PHE A 119 -8.19 -16.98 -3.42
C PHE A 119 -9.23 -17.69 -2.53
N MET A 120 -10.22 -16.95 -2.02
CA MET A 120 -11.28 -17.54 -1.18
C MET A 120 -12.17 -18.48 -2.00
N ALA A 121 -12.48 -18.14 -3.25
CA ALA A 121 -13.26 -19.00 -4.13
C ALA A 121 -12.54 -20.32 -4.43
N GLN A 122 -11.23 -20.27 -4.71
CA GLN A 122 -10.39 -21.46 -4.89
C GLN A 122 -10.33 -22.33 -3.62
N SER A 123 -10.43 -21.70 -2.45
CA SER A 123 -10.49 -22.38 -1.14
C SER A 123 -11.89 -22.91 -0.79
N GLY A 124 -12.88 -22.77 -1.69
CA GLY A 124 -14.24 -23.26 -1.48
C GLY A 124 -15.12 -22.38 -0.58
N TYR A 125 -14.75 -21.11 -0.43
CA TYR A 125 -15.51 -20.11 0.31
C TYR A 125 -16.30 -19.20 -0.61
N GLN A 126 -17.48 -18.80 -0.15
CA GLN A 126 -18.29 -17.76 -0.79
C GLN A 126 -18.29 -16.51 0.09
N ILE A 127 -17.96 -15.36 -0.51
CA ILE A 127 -17.93 -14.09 0.20
C ILE A 127 -19.35 -13.52 0.28
N LYS A 128 -19.81 -13.28 1.52
CA LYS A 128 -21.03 -12.56 1.84
C LYS A 128 -20.66 -11.13 2.21
N ASN A 129 -21.03 -10.19 1.35
CA ASN A 129 -20.88 -8.76 1.63
C ASN A 129 -21.85 -8.36 2.76
N LYS A 130 -21.40 -8.41 4.01
CA LYS A 130 -22.28 -8.13 5.15
C LYS A 130 -22.42 -6.64 5.45
N ASN A 131 -21.43 -5.83 5.11
CA ASN A 131 -21.51 -4.37 5.07
C ASN A 131 -20.29 -3.86 4.30
N GLU A 132 -20.44 -3.34 3.08
CA GLU A 132 -19.36 -2.54 2.47
C GLU A 132 -19.36 -1.17 3.16
N LYS A 133 -19.05 -1.12 4.47
CA LYS A 133 -18.67 0.13 5.11
C LYS A 133 -17.33 0.51 4.50
N ARG A 134 -17.38 1.34 3.47
CA ARG A 134 -16.20 2.08 3.00
C ARG A 134 -15.94 3.17 4.01
N GLU A 135 -15.33 2.83 5.13
CA GLU A 135 -14.43 3.80 5.73
C GLU A 135 -13.25 3.90 4.77
N ASN A 136 -12.80 5.11 4.45
CA ASN A 136 -11.92 5.42 3.31
C ASN A 136 -10.53 4.73 3.34
N GLU A 137 -10.34 3.74 4.21
CA GLU A 137 -9.06 3.17 4.60
C GLU A 137 -9.07 1.63 4.66
N GLN A 138 -10.24 0.97 4.70
CA GLN A 138 -10.35 -0.49 4.84
C GLN A 138 -11.56 -1.10 4.13
N LEU A 139 -11.49 -2.42 3.88
CA LEU A 139 -12.63 -3.22 3.43
C LEU A 139 -12.85 -4.43 4.33
N ASP A 140 -14.10 -4.60 4.75
CA ASP A 140 -14.53 -5.68 5.62
C ASP A 140 -15.41 -6.67 4.86
N MET A 141 -15.10 -7.95 4.97
CA MET A 141 -15.79 -9.01 4.26
C MET A 141 -15.94 -10.26 5.13
N VAL A 142 -17.02 -11.02 4.93
CA VAL A 142 -17.18 -12.34 5.57
C VAL A 142 -17.17 -13.42 4.51
N ALA A 143 -16.25 -14.38 4.64
CA ALA A 143 -16.21 -15.55 3.79
C ALA A 143 -16.83 -16.75 4.52
N VAL A 144 -17.77 -17.46 3.89
CA VAL A 144 -18.44 -18.64 4.46
C VAL A 144 -18.12 -19.87 3.62
N LYS A 145 -17.70 -20.97 4.27
CA LYS A 145 -17.35 -22.21 3.56
C LYS A 145 -18.60 -22.88 2.99
N ASN A 146 -18.59 -23.19 1.68
CA ASN A 146 -19.77 -23.68 0.96
C ASN A 146 -20.35 -24.98 1.56
N LYS A 147 -19.48 -25.88 2.02
CA LYS A 147 -19.87 -27.20 2.55
C LYS A 147 -20.12 -27.22 4.07
N ASN A 148 -19.70 -26.18 4.80
CA ASN A 148 -19.87 -26.09 6.25
C ASN A 148 -20.25 -24.66 6.64
N LYS A 149 -21.55 -24.40 6.75
CA LYS A 149 -22.09 -23.06 7.04
C LYS A 149 -21.70 -22.50 8.41
N ASN A 150 -21.11 -23.33 9.29
CA ASN A 150 -20.65 -22.93 10.62
C ASN A 150 -19.19 -22.43 10.63
N ARG A 151 -18.47 -22.47 9.50
CA ARG A 151 -17.12 -21.90 9.39
C ARG A 151 -17.17 -20.61 8.58
N SER A 152 -17.03 -19.49 9.28
CA SER A 152 -16.90 -18.15 8.73
C SER A 152 -15.49 -17.60 9.02
N ILE A 153 -14.96 -16.83 8.07
CA ILE A 153 -13.73 -16.06 8.22
C ILE A 153 -14.10 -14.60 8.03
N HIS A 154 -13.76 -13.78 9.00
CA HIS A 154 -13.86 -12.33 8.92
C HIS A 154 -12.56 -11.77 8.34
N ILE A 155 -12.66 -11.08 7.21
CA ILE A 155 -11.52 -10.60 6.43
C ILE A 155 -11.51 -9.08 6.44
N PHE A 156 -10.39 -8.51 6.85
CA PHE A 156 -10.09 -7.08 6.80
C PHE A 156 -9.01 -6.84 5.76
N ILE A 157 -9.21 -5.91 4.84
CA ILE A 157 -8.24 -5.59 3.78
C ILE A 157 -7.76 -4.15 3.95
N PHE A 158 -6.44 -3.97 4.03
CA PHE A 158 -5.78 -2.68 4.14
C PHE A 158 -4.82 -2.43 2.97
N PRO A 159 -4.60 -1.15 2.59
CA PRO A 159 -3.68 -0.80 1.51
C PRO A 159 -2.19 -0.84 1.94
N SER A 160 -1.91 -1.00 3.23
CA SER A 160 -0.58 -1.31 3.77
C SER A 160 -0.72 -1.84 5.20
N ILE A 161 0.28 -2.57 5.67
CA ILE A 161 0.34 -3.01 7.07
C ILE A 161 0.41 -1.84 8.06
N LYS A 162 0.86 -0.66 7.63
CA LYS A 162 0.88 0.57 8.46
C LYS A 162 -0.50 1.11 8.84
N PHE A 163 -1.56 0.68 8.15
CA PHE A 163 -2.94 1.03 8.53
C PHE A 163 -3.49 0.17 9.66
N VAL A 164 -2.96 -1.05 9.83
CA VAL A 164 -3.49 -2.03 10.78
C VAL A 164 -3.45 -1.54 12.24
N PRO A 165 -2.42 -0.84 12.75
CA PRO A 165 -2.43 -0.32 14.13
C PRO A 165 -3.66 0.53 14.47
N HIS A 166 -4.05 1.43 13.55
CA HIS A 166 -5.23 2.30 13.72
C HIS A 166 -6.52 1.50 13.85
N PHE A 167 -6.59 0.34 13.17
CA PHE A 167 -7.74 -0.56 13.23
C PHE A 167 -7.75 -1.46 14.47
N VAL A 168 -6.58 -1.96 14.90
CA VAL A 168 -6.48 -2.87 16.06
C VAL A 168 -7.00 -2.17 17.33
N GLU A 169 -6.75 -0.87 17.49
CA GLU A 169 -7.30 -0.08 18.58
C GLU A 169 -8.84 -0.06 18.60
N GLU A 170 -9.48 0.03 17.43
CA GLU A 170 -10.94 0.06 17.30
C GLU A 170 -11.59 -1.34 17.38
N ALA A 171 -10.96 -2.35 16.76
CA ALA A 171 -11.49 -3.71 16.65
C ALA A 171 -11.36 -4.53 17.94
N LEU A 172 -10.43 -4.18 18.83
CA LEU A 172 -10.31 -4.76 20.17
C LEU A 172 -11.50 -4.38 21.08
N LEU A 173 -12.24 -3.32 20.77
CA LEU A 173 -13.42 -2.90 21.54
C LEU A 173 -14.67 -3.73 21.21
N GLU A 174 -14.74 -4.34 20.02
CA GLU A 174 -15.81 -5.25 19.63
C GLU A 174 -15.41 -6.71 19.89
N ASN A 175 -15.59 -7.13 21.16
CA ASN A 175 -15.59 -8.53 21.56
C ASN A 175 -16.65 -9.31 20.76
N SER A 176 -16.24 -9.91 19.63
CA SER A 176 -17.09 -10.82 18.87
C SER A 176 -17.11 -12.18 19.54
N GLU A 177 -18.26 -12.53 20.08
CA GLU A 177 -18.62 -13.85 20.60
C GLU A 177 -18.21 -14.97 19.62
N ALA A 178 -17.47 -15.96 20.13
CA ALA A 178 -17.30 -17.33 19.64
C ALA A 178 -16.93 -17.58 18.15
N ARG A 179 -15.68 -18.05 17.92
CA ARG A 179 -15.21 -18.90 16.81
C ARG A 179 -15.11 -18.32 15.38
N GLU A 180 -15.24 -17.00 15.18
CA GLU A 180 -14.95 -16.43 13.86
C GLU A 180 -13.44 -16.14 13.71
N GLU A 181 -12.80 -16.82 12.75
CA GLU A 181 -11.39 -16.58 12.39
C GLU A 181 -11.26 -15.18 11.80
N LYS A 182 -10.41 -14.33 12.39
CA LYS A 182 -10.12 -12.98 11.89
C LYS A 182 -8.83 -12.99 11.08
N VAL A 183 -8.89 -12.47 9.86
CA VAL A 183 -7.78 -12.41 8.92
C VAL A 183 -7.63 -10.98 8.43
N ILE A 184 -6.42 -10.46 8.53
CA ILE A 184 -6.00 -9.16 8.03
C ILE A 184 -5.19 -9.40 6.77
N ILE A 185 -5.55 -8.73 5.67
CA ILE A 185 -4.89 -8.86 4.37
C ILE A 185 -4.27 -7.52 4.00
N VAL A 186 -2.97 -7.55 3.72
CA VAL A 186 -2.16 -6.39 3.35
C VAL A 186 -1.35 -6.70 2.08
N PRO A 187 -1.01 -5.72 1.25
CA PRO A 187 -0.15 -5.95 0.09
C PRO A 187 1.30 -6.24 0.50
N THR A 188 2.09 -6.72 -0.47
CA THR A 188 3.55 -6.74 -0.35
C THR A 188 4.13 -5.32 -0.24
N GLU A 189 5.26 -5.22 0.47
CA GLU A 189 6.03 -3.98 0.66
C GLU A 189 7.39 -4.08 -0.02
N LYS A 190 7.97 -2.93 -0.42
CA LYS A 190 9.31 -2.91 -1.05
C LYS A 190 10.42 -3.38 -0.12
N THR A 191 10.22 -3.21 1.18
CA THR A 191 11.16 -3.63 2.22
C THR A 191 10.42 -4.35 3.34
N PRO A 192 11.10 -5.20 4.12
CA PRO A 192 10.49 -5.82 5.30
C PRO A 192 10.27 -4.84 6.46
N ALA A 193 10.75 -3.60 6.37
CA ALA A 193 10.77 -2.65 7.50
C ALA A 193 9.36 -2.31 8.06
N PRO A 194 8.30 -2.10 7.24
CA PRO A 194 6.95 -1.90 7.76
C PRO A 194 6.42 -3.10 8.55
N PHE A 195 6.67 -4.32 8.06
CA PHE A 195 6.29 -5.57 8.71
C PHE A 195 7.05 -5.80 10.03
N ILE A 196 8.34 -5.44 10.05
CA ILE A 196 9.20 -5.52 11.24
C ILE A 196 8.72 -4.56 12.33
N SER A 197 8.46 -3.30 11.98
CA SER A 197 7.92 -2.30 12.92
C SER A 197 6.57 -2.76 13.47
N PHE A 198 5.69 -3.27 12.60
CA PHE A 198 4.40 -3.80 13.00
C PHE A 198 4.51 -4.93 14.04
N VAL A 199 5.31 -5.97 13.78
CA VAL A 199 5.47 -7.11 14.69
C VAL A 199 6.05 -6.70 16.04
N ARG A 200 6.94 -5.70 16.06
CA ARG A 200 7.57 -5.21 17.29
C ARG A 200 6.61 -4.38 18.15
N GLU A 201 5.76 -3.58 17.50
CA GLU A 201 4.98 -2.54 18.18
C GLU A 201 3.55 -2.98 18.49
N GLN A 202 3.03 -3.98 17.79
CA GLN A 202 1.61 -4.33 17.83
C GLN A 202 1.35 -5.74 18.32
N ASN A 203 0.34 -5.88 19.18
CA ASN A 203 -0.22 -7.17 19.57
C ASN A 203 -1.57 -7.36 18.86
N ILE A 204 -1.61 -8.26 17.87
CA ILE A 204 -2.80 -8.53 17.07
C ILE A 204 -3.71 -9.63 17.65
N GLY A 205 -3.45 -10.09 18.88
CA GLY A 205 -4.22 -11.15 19.53
C GLY A 205 -4.25 -12.43 18.69
N ASP A 206 -5.45 -12.98 18.49
CA ASP A 206 -5.67 -14.20 17.69
C ASP A 206 -5.90 -13.93 16.19
N ALA A 207 -5.74 -12.68 15.73
CA ALA A 207 -5.90 -12.37 14.32
C ALA A 207 -4.70 -12.87 13.49
N MET A 208 -5.00 -13.36 12.29
CA MET A 208 -3.99 -13.75 11.32
C MET A 208 -3.67 -12.59 10.38
N VAL A 209 -2.44 -12.51 9.87
CA VAL A 209 -2.03 -11.56 8.84
C VAL A 209 -1.57 -12.32 7.61
N TRP A 210 -2.20 -12.06 6.47
CA TRP A 210 -1.81 -12.61 5.17
C TRP A 210 -1.36 -11.48 4.24
N VAL A 211 -0.38 -11.80 3.40
CA VAL A 211 0.24 -10.85 2.48
C VAL A 211 -0.18 -11.19 1.07
N ALA A 212 -0.79 -10.24 0.39
CA ALA A 212 -1.24 -10.37 -0.99
C ALA A 212 -0.23 -9.75 -1.96
N ASP A 213 0.22 -10.52 -2.93
CA ASP A 213 0.97 -10.03 -4.09
C ASP A 213 -0.05 -9.77 -5.23
N VAL A 214 -0.36 -8.50 -5.47
CA VAL A 214 -1.36 -8.10 -6.46
C VAL A 214 -0.91 -8.42 -7.88
N GLU A 215 0.38 -8.33 -8.17
CA GLU A 215 0.94 -8.59 -9.51
C GLU A 215 0.88 -10.09 -9.83
N LYS A 216 1.27 -10.93 -8.87
CA LYS A 216 1.23 -12.40 -9.03
C LYS A 216 -0.15 -13.00 -8.75
N LYS A 217 -1.08 -12.21 -8.18
CA LYS A 217 -2.38 -12.66 -7.69
C LYS A 217 -2.29 -13.80 -6.68
N THR A 218 -1.29 -13.75 -5.81
CA THR A 218 -1.05 -14.77 -4.80
C THR A 218 -1.23 -14.22 -3.40
N ILE A 219 -1.51 -15.10 -2.44
CA ILE A 219 -1.57 -14.76 -1.01
C ILE A 219 -0.67 -15.74 -0.27
N ASP A 220 0.06 -15.25 0.73
CA ASP A 220 0.90 -16.05 1.62
C ASP A 220 0.68 -15.65 3.09
N PRO A 221 0.84 -16.59 4.03
CA PRO A 221 0.67 -16.31 5.45
C PRO A 221 1.89 -15.55 5.99
N PHE A 222 1.65 -14.50 6.78
CA PHE A 222 2.69 -13.76 7.51
C PHE A 222 2.61 -14.02 9.01
N ILE A 223 1.45 -13.84 9.64
CA ILE A 223 1.22 -14.19 11.06
C ILE A 223 0.03 -15.14 11.16
N GLY A 224 0.17 -16.17 12.00
CA GLY A 224 -0.85 -17.18 12.24
C GLY A 224 -0.95 -18.23 11.14
N ASN A 225 -1.63 -19.33 11.47
CA ASN A 225 -1.83 -20.46 10.56
C ASN A 225 -3.32 -20.73 10.43
N PRO A 226 -3.87 -20.85 9.20
CA PRO A 226 -5.26 -21.25 9.05
C PRO A 226 -5.43 -22.69 9.52
N GLU A 227 -6.57 -23.02 10.13
CA GLU A 227 -6.88 -24.42 10.45
C GLU A 227 -7.42 -25.19 9.23
N ASP A 228 -7.80 -24.48 8.16
CA ASP A 228 -8.38 -25.08 6.97
C ASP A 228 -7.30 -25.48 5.96
N GLU A 229 -7.13 -26.79 5.74
CA GLU A 229 -6.22 -27.33 4.74
C GLU A 229 -6.49 -26.81 3.32
N ALA A 230 -7.74 -26.46 2.99
CA ALA A 230 -8.06 -25.89 1.67
C ALA A 230 -7.45 -24.50 1.47
N ILE A 231 -7.34 -23.71 2.54
CA ILE A 231 -6.67 -22.41 2.52
C ILE A 231 -5.17 -22.61 2.47
N GLU A 232 -4.65 -23.50 3.30
CA GLU A 232 -3.22 -23.82 3.37
C GLU A 232 -2.66 -24.27 2.01
N ASN A 233 -3.39 -25.12 1.30
CA ASN A 233 -2.99 -25.65 -0.01
C ASN A 233 -3.04 -24.61 -1.15
N ASN A 234 -3.77 -23.50 -0.97
CA ASN A 234 -3.90 -22.45 -1.97
C ASN A 234 -2.91 -21.29 -1.75
N PHE A 235 -2.22 -21.25 -0.62
CA PHE A 235 -1.11 -20.31 -0.45
C PHE A 235 -0.01 -20.61 -1.46
N ALA A 236 0.66 -19.56 -1.95
CA ALA A 236 1.67 -19.74 -2.98
C ALA A 236 2.92 -20.46 -2.46
N ASN A 237 3.45 -20.05 -1.30
CA ASN A 237 4.66 -20.60 -0.68
C ASN A 237 4.61 -20.53 0.87
N PRO A 238 3.67 -21.22 1.53
CA PRO A 238 3.44 -21.08 2.98
C PRO A 238 4.65 -21.45 3.83
N GLU A 239 5.41 -22.49 3.47
CA GLU A 239 6.62 -22.88 4.20
C GLU A 239 7.74 -21.85 4.12
N GLN A 240 7.90 -21.20 2.97
CA GLN A 240 8.93 -20.18 2.78
C GLN A 240 8.56 -18.90 3.53
N ALA A 241 7.28 -18.51 3.49
CA ALA A 241 6.77 -17.37 4.21
C ALA A 241 6.97 -17.52 5.72
N ARG A 242 6.59 -18.68 6.30
CA ARG A 242 6.82 -18.99 7.72
C ARG A 242 8.30 -19.01 8.09
N ARG A 243 9.16 -19.61 7.25
CA ARG A 243 10.61 -19.63 7.48
C ARG A 243 11.18 -18.23 7.52
N ALA A 244 10.81 -17.37 6.57
CA ALA A 244 11.24 -15.98 6.55
C ALA A 244 10.87 -15.29 7.86
N VAL A 245 9.60 -15.37 8.28
CA VAL A 245 9.10 -14.78 9.52
C VAL A 245 9.86 -15.31 10.75
N SER A 246 10.09 -16.62 10.83
CA SER A 246 10.82 -17.23 11.96
C SER A 246 12.26 -16.74 12.10
N VAL A 247 12.94 -16.50 10.96
CA VAL A 247 14.31 -15.96 10.95
C VAL A 247 14.31 -14.50 11.44
N TRP A 248 13.31 -13.72 11.03
CA TRP A 248 13.14 -12.33 11.49
C TRP A 248 12.84 -12.27 12.99
N MET A 249 11.87 -13.05 13.49
CA MET A 249 11.54 -13.11 14.91
C MET A 249 12.73 -13.56 15.76
N ARG A 250 13.50 -14.56 15.31
CA ARG A 250 14.71 -15.00 16.02
C ARG A 250 15.76 -13.90 16.09
N LYS A 251 16.01 -13.20 14.98
CA LYS A 251 16.97 -12.07 14.96
C LYS A 251 16.53 -10.90 15.82
N MET A 252 15.22 -10.68 16.02
CA MET A 252 14.69 -9.65 16.91
C MET A 252 14.95 -9.96 18.38
N HIS A 253 14.73 -11.21 18.82
CA HIS A 253 15.05 -11.62 20.20
C HIS A 253 16.55 -11.50 20.56
N PHE A 254 17.44 -11.54 19.56
CA PHE A 254 18.87 -11.32 19.77
C PHE A 254 19.26 -9.84 19.94
N LEU A 255 18.39 -8.89 19.58
CA LEU A 255 18.63 -7.45 19.74
C LEU A 255 18.07 -6.88 21.04
N GLU A 256 17.35 -7.71 21.82
CA GLU A 256 16.79 -7.36 23.15
C GLU A 256 17.63 -7.93 24.32
N LEU A 257 18.81 -8.50 24.04
CA LEU A 257 19.81 -9.00 25.01
C LEU A 257 21.11 -8.19 24.92
#